data_AF-A0A259HZH0-F1
#
_entry.id   AF-A0A259HZH0-F1
#
_cell.length_a   1.000
_cell.length_b   1.000
_cell.length_c   1.000
_cell.angle_alpha   90.00
_cell.angle_beta   90.00
_cell.angle_gamma   90.00
#
_symmetry.space_group_name_H-M   'P 1'
#
loop_
_entity.id
_entity.type
_entity.pdbx_description
1 polymer ?
#
loop_
_entity_poly.entity_id
_entity_poly.type
_entity_poly.pdbx_seq_one_letter_code
_entity_poly.pdbx_strand_id
1 'polypeptide(L)'
;ELLAALGIALLLAGAVETLAVALGLAFTFAFYGYVRKQAPVGAVPGLTIETAVLLLPAIIIAALAAQSPTGSSLFAGGWTTPLMIASGIATAVPLLLFAVAARSLPLSTLGFVQFLSPTISFILGLTVFGETLDTTRLASFALIWLAIALYSWDMAKRARAAR
;
A
#
# COMPACT_ATOMS: atom_id res chain seq x y z
N GLU A 1 -21.86 2.13 7.89
CA GLU A 1 -20.69 2.19 8.79
C GLU A 1 -20.71 1.10 9.86
N LEU A 2 -21.79 0.98 10.66
CA LEU A 2 -21.91 -0.08 11.69
C LEU A 2 -21.81 -1.52 11.16
N LEU A 3 -22.38 -1.82 10.00
CA LEU A 3 -22.28 -3.16 9.37
C LEU A 3 -20.87 -3.49 8.88
N ALA A 4 -20.13 -2.49 8.37
CA ALA A 4 -18.74 -2.65 7.97
C ALA A 4 -17.85 -2.82 9.21
N ALA A 5 -18.09 -2.04 10.27
CA ALA A 5 -17.40 -2.19 11.55
C ALA A 5 -17.66 -3.56 12.20
N LEU A 6 -18.90 -4.06 12.14
CA LEU A 6 -19.28 -5.37 12.67
C LEU A 6 -18.71 -6.54 11.84
N GLY A 7 -18.70 -6.40 10.51
CA GLY A 7 -18.08 -7.38 9.61
C GLY A 7 -16.57 -7.45 9.76
N ILE A 8 -15.92 -6.29 9.95
CA ILE A 8 -14.51 -6.23 10.34
C ILE A 8 -14.36 -6.93 11.70
N ALA A 9 -15.11 -6.56 12.74
CA ALA A 9 -15.07 -7.13 14.09
C ALA A 9 -15.21 -8.66 14.14
N LEU A 10 -16.06 -9.25 13.28
CA LEU A 10 -16.21 -10.70 13.17
C LEU A 10 -15.01 -11.39 12.50
N LEU A 11 -14.37 -10.73 11.52
CA LEU A 11 -13.07 -11.15 10.97
C LEU A 11 -11.92 -10.93 11.98
N LEU A 12 -12.05 -10.01 12.94
CA LEU A 12 -11.01 -9.65 13.94
C LEU A 12 -10.73 -10.74 14.98
N ALA A 13 -11.67 -11.62 15.27
CA ALA A 13 -11.55 -12.57 16.39
C ALA A 13 -10.41 -13.61 16.22
N GLY A 14 -9.89 -13.79 15.00
CA GLY A 14 -8.82 -14.76 14.71
C GLY A 14 -7.45 -14.16 14.35
N ALA A 15 -7.31 -12.83 14.27
CA ALA A 15 -6.16 -12.20 13.59
C ALA A 15 -5.78 -10.81 14.15
N VAL A 16 -5.83 -10.65 15.48
CA VAL A 16 -5.69 -9.35 16.18
C VAL A 16 -4.33 -8.67 15.93
N GLU A 17 -3.22 -9.43 15.89
CA GLU A 17 -1.88 -8.86 15.64
C GLU A 17 -1.74 -8.26 14.24
N THR A 18 -2.20 -9.01 13.23
CA THR A 18 -2.24 -8.56 11.84
C THR A 18 -3.11 -7.32 11.65
N LEU A 19 -4.17 -7.15 12.44
CA LEU A 19 -5.00 -5.95 12.39
C LEU A 19 -4.26 -4.71 12.89
N ALA A 20 -3.58 -4.80 14.03
CA ALA A 20 -2.87 -3.65 14.60
C ALA A 20 -1.82 -3.11 13.62
N VAL A 21 -1.10 -4.02 12.94
CA VAL A 21 -0.16 -3.67 11.87
C VAL A 21 -0.88 -3.02 10.67
N ALA A 22 -2.00 -3.61 10.21
CA ALA A 22 -2.76 -3.06 9.09
C ALA A 22 -3.32 -1.66 9.38
N LEU A 23 -3.84 -1.43 10.59
CA LEU A 23 -4.34 -0.11 11.03
C LEU A 23 -3.20 0.90 11.15
N GLY A 24 -2.06 0.49 11.72
CA GLY A 24 -0.87 1.33 11.79
C GLY A 24 -0.37 1.73 10.40
N LEU A 25 -0.33 0.80 9.46
CA LEU A 25 0.00 1.06 8.06
C LEU A 25 -1.03 1.99 7.40
N ALA A 26 -2.33 1.75 7.58
CA ALA A 26 -3.37 2.59 7.01
C ALA A 26 -3.27 4.04 7.54
N PHE A 27 -3.07 4.21 8.85
CA PHE A 27 -2.96 5.53 9.46
C PHE A 27 -1.68 6.26 9.03
N THR A 28 -0.53 5.59 9.08
CA THR A 28 0.75 6.17 8.65
C THR A 28 0.75 6.53 7.17
N PHE A 29 0.15 5.69 6.33
CA PHE A 29 0.06 5.93 4.89
C PHE A 29 -0.92 7.06 4.54
N ALA A 30 -2.08 7.12 5.22
CA ALA A 30 -3.02 8.24 5.07
C ALA A 30 -2.39 9.57 5.51
N PHE A 31 -1.67 9.57 6.64
CA PHE A 31 -0.95 10.73 7.12
C PHE A 31 0.17 11.15 6.16
N TYR A 32 0.95 10.20 5.63
CA TYR A 32 1.96 10.46 4.60
C TYR A 32 1.35 11.13 3.36
N GLY A 33 0.24 10.60 2.83
CA GLY A 33 -0.47 11.18 1.70
C GLY A 33 -0.97 12.62 1.98
N TYR A 34 -1.46 12.87 3.20
CA TYR A 34 -1.87 14.19 3.65
C TYR A 34 -0.70 15.19 3.75
N VAL A 35 0.41 14.79 4.37
CA VAL A 35 1.63 15.60 4.45
C VAL A 35 2.14 15.93 3.04
N ARG A 36 2.18 14.94 2.14
CA ARG A 36 2.61 15.14 0.75
C ARG A 36 1.72 16.09 -0.04
N LYS A 37 0.43 16.12 0.27
CA LYS A 37 -0.49 17.08 -0.33
C LYS A 37 -0.23 18.52 0.14
N GLN A 38 0.16 18.70 1.39
CA GLN A 38 0.44 20.03 1.96
C GLN A 38 1.87 20.52 1.73
N ALA A 39 2.83 19.61 1.55
CA ALA A 39 4.23 19.95 1.40
C ALA A 39 4.49 20.76 0.09
N PRO A 40 5.16 21.92 0.17
CA PRO A 40 5.44 22.76 -1.00
C PRO A 40 6.59 22.24 -1.88
N VAL A 41 6.95 20.94 -1.76
CA VAL A 41 8.13 20.35 -2.41
C VAL A 41 7.71 19.47 -3.59
N GLY A 42 8.41 19.61 -4.73
CA GLY A 42 8.31 18.73 -5.92
C GLY A 42 8.22 17.24 -5.58
N ALA A 43 7.44 16.46 -6.33
CA ALA A 43 7.34 15.01 -6.11
C ALA A 43 8.72 14.33 -6.16
N VAL A 44 9.51 14.64 -7.20
CA VAL A 44 10.87 14.15 -7.39
C VAL A 44 11.82 14.58 -6.26
N PRO A 45 12.08 15.88 -6.00
CA PRO A 45 13.01 16.28 -4.95
C PRO A 45 12.56 15.83 -3.56
N GLY A 46 11.27 15.81 -3.27
CA GLY A 46 10.77 15.30 -2.00
C GLY A 46 11.03 13.80 -1.84
N LEU A 47 10.82 12.99 -2.89
CA LEU A 47 11.07 11.55 -2.79
C LEU A 47 12.56 11.25 -2.70
N THR A 48 13.40 12.03 -3.38
CA THR A 48 14.86 11.93 -3.24
C THR A 48 15.29 12.19 -1.80
N ILE A 49 14.76 13.22 -1.14
CA ILE A 49 15.07 13.52 0.26
C ILE A 49 14.59 12.40 1.18
N GLU A 50 13.35 11.93 1.02
CA GLU A 50 12.82 10.81 1.80
C GLU A 50 13.68 9.56 1.65
N THR A 51 14.07 9.22 0.41
CA THR A 51 14.93 8.07 0.12
C THR A 51 16.33 8.26 0.69
N ALA A 52 16.89 9.47 0.65
CA ALA A 52 18.19 9.79 1.24
C ALA A 52 18.16 9.67 2.78
N VAL A 53 17.08 10.08 3.43
CA VAL A 53 16.89 9.88 4.87
C VAL A 53 16.78 8.40 5.20
N LEU A 54 16.04 7.62 4.40
CA LEU A 54 15.90 6.17 4.56
C LEU A 54 17.18 5.38 4.23
N LEU A 55 18.13 5.98 3.52
CA LEU A 55 19.41 5.33 3.22
C LEU A 55 20.21 5.04 4.50
N LEU A 56 20.18 5.93 5.50
CA LEU A 56 20.87 5.74 6.77
C LEU A 56 20.40 4.49 7.53
N PRO A 57 19.10 4.31 7.86
CA PRO A 57 18.64 3.10 8.50
C PRO A 57 18.82 1.86 7.60
N ALA A 58 18.71 1.99 6.28
CA ALA A 58 18.98 0.89 5.36
C ALA A 58 20.42 0.38 5.46
N ILE A 59 21.41 1.27 5.53
CA ILE A 59 22.83 0.91 5.72
C ILE A 59 23.03 0.23 7.07
N ILE A 60 22.43 0.74 8.14
CA ILE A 60 22.53 0.15 9.48
C ILE A 60 21.97 -1.28 9.47
N ILE A 61 20.77 -1.48 8.91
CA ILE A 61 20.14 -2.79 8.81
C ILE A 61 21.00 -3.74 7.96
N ALA A 62 21.55 -3.26 6.84
CA ALA A 62 22.44 -4.05 5.99
C ALA A 62 23.72 -4.49 6.72
N ALA A 63 24.31 -3.59 7.52
CA ALA A 63 25.50 -3.88 8.31
C ALA A 63 25.22 -4.87 9.46
N LEU A 64 24.07 -4.75 10.13
CA LEU A 64 23.63 -5.72 11.13
C LEU A 64 23.34 -7.09 10.49
N ALA A 65 22.67 -7.12 9.34
CA ALA A 65 22.41 -8.36 8.59
C ALA A 65 23.70 -9.02 8.09
N ALA A 66 24.71 -8.25 7.72
CA ALA A 66 26.02 -8.77 7.31
C ALA A 66 26.74 -9.52 8.45
N GLN A 67 26.40 -9.25 9.71
CA GLN A 67 26.93 -9.95 10.89
C GLN A 67 26.15 -11.24 11.22
N SER A 68 25.00 -11.46 10.60
CA SER A 68 24.22 -12.69 10.74
C SER A 68 24.95 -13.87 10.09
N PRO A 69 24.79 -15.12 10.59
CA PRO A 69 25.34 -16.32 9.94
C PRO A 69 24.92 -16.49 8.47
N THR A 70 23.75 -15.95 8.11
CA THR A 70 23.21 -15.91 6.75
C THR A 70 23.79 -14.79 5.86
N GLY A 71 24.50 -13.82 6.45
CA GLY A 71 25.00 -12.63 5.76
C GLY A 71 23.90 -11.69 5.26
N SER A 72 24.30 -10.63 4.56
CA SER A 72 23.37 -9.67 3.95
C SER A 72 22.98 -10.08 2.54
N SER A 73 21.67 -10.10 2.26
CA SER A 73 21.14 -10.41 0.92
C SER A 73 21.61 -9.43 -0.16
N LEU A 74 22.02 -8.21 0.23
CA LEU A 74 22.59 -7.21 -0.67
C LEU A 74 23.87 -7.71 -1.36
N PHE A 75 24.65 -8.54 -0.65
CA PHE A 75 25.93 -9.06 -1.11
C PHE A 75 25.91 -10.57 -1.36
N ALA A 76 24.71 -11.18 -1.44
CA ALA A 76 24.56 -12.62 -1.65
C ALA A 76 25.03 -13.11 -3.03
N GLY A 77 25.42 -12.20 -3.94
CA GLY A 77 25.90 -12.52 -5.29
C GLY A 77 24.81 -13.03 -6.22
N GLY A 78 25.19 -13.46 -7.43
CA GLY A 78 24.27 -14.04 -8.42
C GLY A 78 23.16 -13.09 -8.89
N TRP A 79 21.95 -13.63 -9.07
CA TRP A 79 20.77 -12.85 -9.51
C TRP A 79 20.13 -12.03 -8.38
N THR A 80 20.46 -12.30 -7.12
CA THR A 80 19.86 -11.65 -5.95
C THR A 80 20.13 -10.15 -5.91
N THR A 81 21.37 -9.72 -6.09
CA THR A 81 21.75 -8.29 -6.11
C THR A 81 21.05 -7.50 -7.23
N PRO A 82 21.08 -7.92 -8.52
CA PRO A 82 20.37 -7.20 -9.56
C PRO A 82 18.85 -7.20 -9.39
N LEU A 83 18.24 -8.29 -8.88
CA LEU A 83 16.81 -8.32 -8.56
C LEU A 83 16.45 -7.37 -7.42
N MET A 84 17.30 -7.23 -6.40
CA MET A 84 17.10 -6.24 -5.34
C MET A 84 17.16 -4.80 -5.87
N ILE A 85 18.12 -4.49 -6.74
CA ILE A 85 18.18 -3.17 -7.39
C ILE A 85 16.93 -2.92 -8.23
N ALA A 86 16.50 -3.91 -9.01
CA ALA A 86 15.28 -3.82 -9.82
C ALA A 86 14.02 -3.63 -8.95
N SER A 87 13.94 -4.27 -7.79
CA SER A 87 12.83 -4.08 -6.84
C SER A 87 12.74 -2.65 -6.29
N GLY A 88 13.90 -2.00 -6.08
CA GLY A 88 13.97 -0.60 -5.70
C GLY A 88 13.38 0.31 -6.78
N ILE A 89 13.72 0.08 -8.05
CA ILE A 89 13.14 0.81 -9.19
C ILE A 89 11.64 0.55 -9.29
N ALA A 90 11.23 -0.72 -9.20
CA ALA A 90 9.83 -1.12 -9.25
C ALA A 90 8.99 -0.51 -8.12
N THR A 91 9.60 -0.12 -7.00
CA THR A 91 8.95 0.57 -5.88
C THR A 91 8.97 2.09 -6.05
N ALA A 92 10.10 2.65 -6.49
CA ALA A 92 10.26 4.10 -6.66
C ALA A 92 9.32 4.66 -7.72
N VAL A 93 9.09 3.94 -8.82
CA VAL A 93 8.21 4.40 -9.92
C VAL A 93 6.75 4.60 -9.45
N PRO A 94 6.08 3.61 -8.83
CA PRO A 94 4.75 3.81 -8.24
C PRO A 94 4.70 4.90 -7.17
N LEU A 95 5.73 5.00 -6.31
CA LEU A 95 5.78 6.04 -5.28
C LEU A 95 5.90 7.45 -5.87
N LEU A 96 6.66 7.63 -6.94
CA LEU A 96 6.73 8.90 -7.67
C LEU A 96 5.36 9.26 -8.27
N LEU A 97 4.73 8.31 -8.95
CA LEU A 97 3.40 8.51 -9.53
C LEU A 97 2.36 8.84 -8.45
N PHE A 98 2.42 8.15 -7.31
CA PHE A 98 1.60 8.45 -6.13
C PHE A 98 1.85 9.86 -5.60
N ALA A 99 3.11 10.26 -5.42
CA ALA A 99 3.46 11.58 -4.92
C ALA A 99 3.00 12.70 -5.85
N VAL A 100 3.04 12.48 -7.17
CA VAL A 100 2.47 13.39 -8.16
C VAL A 100 0.94 13.45 -8.02
N ALA A 101 0.27 12.31 -7.96
CA ALA A 101 -1.19 12.22 -7.84
C ALA A 101 -1.72 12.79 -6.51
N ALA A 102 -1.02 12.59 -5.40
CA ALA A 102 -1.39 13.09 -4.08
C ALA A 102 -1.46 14.62 -4.03
N ARG A 103 -0.65 15.30 -4.85
CA ARG A 103 -0.63 16.76 -4.95
C ARG A 103 -1.71 17.32 -5.88
N SER A 104 -2.06 16.58 -6.94
CA SER A 104 -3.01 17.04 -7.95
C SER A 104 -4.46 16.63 -7.69
N LEU A 105 -4.70 15.55 -6.93
CA LEU A 105 -6.03 14.99 -6.70
C LEU A 105 -6.57 15.26 -5.28
N PRO A 106 -7.90 15.33 -5.11
CA PRO A 106 -8.55 15.22 -3.80
C PRO A 106 -8.13 13.93 -3.07
N LEU A 107 -8.00 13.99 -1.73
CA LEU A 107 -7.59 12.83 -0.93
C LEU A 107 -8.59 11.67 -1.07
N SER A 108 -9.88 12.00 -1.22
CA SER A 108 -10.94 11.04 -1.52
C SER A 108 -10.76 10.29 -2.84
N THR A 109 -10.36 11.01 -3.90
CA THR A 109 -10.05 10.40 -5.20
C THR A 109 -8.80 9.52 -5.12
N LEU A 110 -7.79 9.96 -4.37
CA LEU A 110 -6.57 9.19 -4.14
C LEU A 110 -6.87 7.86 -3.43
N GLY A 111 -7.72 7.88 -2.41
CA GLY A 111 -8.19 6.68 -1.71
C GLY A 111 -8.99 5.76 -2.64
N PHE A 112 -9.82 6.32 -3.52
CA PHE A 112 -10.56 5.52 -4.50
C PHE A 112 -9.64 4.78 -5.49
N VAL A 113 -8.60 5.46 -6.00
CA VAL A 113 -7.62 4.83 -6.90
C VAL A 113 -6.86 3.68 -6.22
N GLN A 114 -6.62 3.77 -4.91
CA GLN A 114 -5.95 2.69 -4.17
C GLN A 114 -6.76 1.39 -4.13
N PHE A 115 -8.08 1.43 -4.32
CA PHE A 115 -8.90 0.22 -4.46
C PHE A 115 -8.57 -0.59 -5.73
N LEU A 116 -7.85 0.00 -6.68
CA LEU A 116 -7.34 -0.74 -7.83
C LEU A 116 -6.23 -1.74 -7.42
N SER A 117 -5.47 -1.43 -6.38
CA SER A 117 -4.37 -2.28 -5.89
C SER A 117 -4.84 -3.70 -5.50
N PRO A 118 -5.84 -3.90 -4.62
CA PRO A 118 -6.32 -5.24 -4.30
C PRO A 118 -6.93 -5.97 -5.51
N THR A 119 -7.48 -5.24 -6.49
CA THR A 119 -7.99 -5.83 -7.75
C THR A 119 -6.86 -6.37 -8.61
N ILE A 120 -5.79 -5.59 -8.78
CA ILE A 120 -4.58 -6.02 -9.51
C ILE A 120 -3.95 -7.22 -8.79
N SER A 121 -3.78 -7.16 -7.47
CA SER A 121 -3.25 -8.27 -6.69
C SER A 121 -4.07 -9.56 -6.84
N PHE A 122 -5.40 -9.46 -6.84
CA PHE A 122 -6.29 -10.60 -7.07
C PHE A 122 -6.11 -11.20 -8.47
N ILE A 123 -6.07 -10.36 -9.51
CA ILE A 123 -5.87 -10.81 -10.90
C ILE A 123 -4.50 -11.48 -11.07
N LEU A 124 -3.45 -10.91 -10.48
CA LEU A 124 -2.11 -11.50 -10.50
C LEU A 124 -2.05 -12.82 -9.73
N GLY A 125 -2.73 -12.90 -8.58
CA GLY A 125 -2.92 -14.13 -7.80
C GLY A 125 -3.46 -15.26 -8.67
N LEU A 126 -4.52 -14.97 -9.43
CA LEU A 126 -5.17 -15.94 -10.29
C LEU A 126 -4.37 -16.29 -11.56
N THR A 127 -3.84 -15.29 -12.25
CA THR A 127 -3.31 -15.48 -13.62
C THR A 127 -1.80 -15.74 -13.66
N VAL A 128 -1.04 -15.16 -12.73
CA VAL A 128 0.43 -15.25 -12.73
C VAL A 128 0.91 -16.22 -11.65
N PHE A 129 0.37 -16.11 -10.44
CA PHE A 129 0.78 -16.95 -9.32
C PHE A 129 0.04 -18.30 -9.25
N GLY A 130 -1.01 -18.47 -10.06
CA GLY A 130 -1.76 -19.72 -10.16
C GLY A 130 -2.47 -20.12 -8.87
N GLU A 131 -2.81 -19.16 -8.00
CA GLU A 131 -3.53 -19.44 -6.76
C GLU A 131 -4.93 -19.98 -7.06
N THR A 132 -5.28 -21.11 -6.45
CA THR A 132 -6.63 -21.67 -6.56
C THR A 132 -7.62 -20.77 -5.85
N LEU A 133 -8.68 -20.37 -6.56
CA LEU A 133 -9.78 -19.60 -6.00
C LEU A 133 -10.58 -20.47 -5.03
N ASP A 134 -10.27 -20.35 -3.75
CA ASP A 134 -11.13 -20.84 -2.69
C ASP A 134 -12.40 -19.98 -2.60
N THR A 135 -13.52 -20.62 -2.23
CA THR A 135 -14.83 -19.96 -2.09
C THR A 135 -14.75 -18.78 -1.12
N THR A 136 -13.92 -18.89 -0.08
CA THR A 136 -13.66 -17.85 0.91
C THR A 136 -12.99 -16.61 0.32
N ARG A 137 -12.03 -16.79 -0.60
CA ARG A 137 -11.33 -15.65 -1.27
C ARG A 137 -12.28 -14.92 -2.20
N LEU A 138 -13.11 -15.65 -2.94
CA LEU A 138 -14.11 -15.07 -3.84
C LEU A 138 -15.16 -14.27 -3.05
N ALA A 139 -15.66 -14.82 -1.95
CA ALA A 139 -16.62 -14.13 -1.07
C ALA A 139 -16.00 -12.85 -0.46
N SER A 140 -14.74 -12.92 -0.01
CA SER A 140 -14.01 -11.77 0.52
C SER A 140 -13.83 -10.67 -0.53
N PHE A 141 -13.46 -11.06 -1.76
CA PHE A 141 -13.33 -10.11 -2.87
C PHE A 141 -14.67 -9.44 -3.22
N ALA A 142 -15.76 -10.22 -3.29
CA ALA A 142 -17.10 -9.70 -3.54
C ALA A 142 -17.55 -8.72 -2.44
N LEU A 143 -17.28 -9.02 -1.17
CA LEU A 143 -17.57 -8.14 -0.04
C LEU A 143 -16.78 -6.83 -0.09
N ILE A 144 -15.48 -6.89 -0.43
CA ILE A 144 -14.65 -5.69 -0.61
C ILE A 144 -15.22 -4.81 -1.72
N TRP A 145 -15.55 -5.39 -2.89
CA TRP A 145 -16.14 -4.65 -4.00
C TRP A 145 -17.51 -4.07 -3.68
N LEU A 146 -18.34 -4.79 -2.92
CA LEU A 146 -19.63 -4.28 -2.45
C LEU A 146 -19.47 -3.09 -1.51
N ALA A 147 -18.54 -3.18 -0.55
CA ALA A 147 -18.22 -2.08 0.36
C ALA A 147 -17.71 -0.84 -0.40
N ILE A 148 -16.84 -1.05 -1.40
CA ILE A 148 -16.34 0.02 -2.28
C ILE A 148 -17.48 0.65 -3.08
N ALA A 149 -18.34 -0.16 -3.70
CA ALA A 149 -19.46 0.33 -4.50
C ALA A 149 -20.42 1.18 -3.65
N LEU A 150 -20.73 0.74 -2.43
CA LEU A 150 -21.56 1.48 -1.48
C LEU A 150 -20.90 2.79 -1.04
N TYR A 151 -19.60 2.76 -0.72
CA TYR A 151 -18.84 3.95 -0.32
C TYR A 151 -18.74 4.97 -1.46
N SER A 152 -18.43 4.52 -2.67
CA SER A 152 -18.38 5.38 -3.87
C SER A 152 -19.74 5.98 -4.20
N TRP A 153 -20.82 5.23 -4.01
CA TRP A 153 -22.18 5.73 -4.19
C TRP A 153 -22.54 6.80 -3.16
N ASP A 154 -22.18 6.61 -1.89
CA ASP A 154 -22.40 7.63 -0.84
C ASP A 154 -21.58 8.90 -1.10
N MET A 155 -20.30 8.74 -1.46
CA MET A 155 -19.43 9.84 -1.86
C MET A 155 -19.99 10.63 -3.06
N ALA A 156 -20.48 9.93 -4.09
CA ALA A 156 -21.08 10.56 -5.26
C ALA A 156 -22.38 11.31 -4.93
N LYS A 157 -23.20 10.77 -4.02
CA LYS A 157 -24.41 11.46 -3.51
C LYS A 157 -24.05 12.73 -2.73
N ARG A 158 -23.09 12.66 -1.81
CA ARG A 158 -22.65 13.81 -1.01
C ARG A 158 -22.03 14.91 -1.88
N ALA A 159 -21.24 14.53 -2.89
CA ALA A 159 -20.66 15.48 -3.85
C ALA A 159 -21.71 16.18 -4.73
N ARG A 160 -22.82 15.50 -5.05
CA ARG A 160 -23.96 16.09 -5.77
C ARG A 160 -24.85 16.96 -4.89
N ALA A 161 -24.98 16.64 -3.60
CA ALA A 161 -25.77 17.42 -2.65
C ALA A 161 -25.06 18.71 -2.17
N ALA A 162 -23.73 18.79 -2.34
CA ALA A 162 -22.92 19.96 -2.00
C ALA A 162 -22.71 20.94 -3.19
N ARG A 163 -23.28 20.64 -4.36
CA ARG A 163 -23.36 21.51 -5.54
C ARG A 163 -24.76 22.11 -5.64
#